data_AF-A0A929G8Q4-F1
#
_entry.id   AF-A0A929G8Q4-F1
#
_cell.length_a   1.000
_cell.length_b   1.000
_cell.length_c   1.000
_cell.angle_alpha   90.00
_cell.angle_beta   90.00
_cell.angle_gamma   90.00
#
_symmetry.space_group_name_H-M   'P 1'
#
loop_
_entity.id
_entity.type
_entity.pdbx_description
1 polymer ?
#
loop_
_entity_poly.entity_id
_entity_poly.type
_entity_poly.pdbx_seq_one_letter_code
_entity_poly.pdbx_strand_id
1 'polypeptide(L)'
;MKKKLFTILVFLALVLGLGVPLSQAMAGSPRTPVQAWEIPQCVDPDPHPDCTPGEWTYPDGNMHVRNMVQIYNAIGINDDRLTGTNTLVVNANWDAFGFGPGWGTFHNQSAYYDGYWEGTFAALMTSEGYVSRIVGQGYGEFDGLVIKATEVNGFLEGVILALPNH
;
A
#
# COMPACT_ATOMS: atom_id res chain seq x y z
N MET A 1 -3.94 -70.66 7.92
CA MET A 1 -4.67 -69.45 8.38
C MET A 1 -3.78 -68.22 8.60
N LYS A 2 -2.55 -68.34 9.13
CA LYS A 2 -1.66 -67.20 9.43
C LYS A 2 -1.26 -66.32 8.22
N LYS A 3 -1.10 -66.89 7.02
CA LYS A 3 -0.70 -66.14 5.81
C LYS A 3 -1.79 -65.18 5.26
N LYS A 4 -3.08 -65.53 5.43
CA LYS A 4 -4.20 -64.68 4.97
C LYS A 4 -4.44 -63.47 5.90
N LEU A 5 -4.15 -63.62 7.19
CA LEU A 5 -4.27 -62.54 8.17
C LEU A 5 -3.20 -61.44 7.96
N PHE A 6 -1.99 -61.84 7.55
CA PHE A 6 -0.88 -60.92 7.30
C PHE A 6 -1.11 -60.07 6.05
N THR A 7 -1.67 -60.65 4.97
CA THR A 7 -1.98 -59.90 3.74
C THR A 7 -3.09 -58.87 3.94
N ILE A 8 -4.09 -59.17 4.78
CA ILE A 8 -5.18 -58.24 5.10
C ILE A 8 -4.67 -57.05 5.90
N LEU A 9 -3.76 -57.27 6.87
CA LEU A 9 -3.18 -56.20 7.68
C LEU A 9 -2.26 -55.27 6.87
N VAL A 10 -1.48 -55.79 5.93
CA VAL A 10 -0.63 -54.97 5.05
C VAL A 10 -1.47 -54.13 4.07
N PHE A 11 -2.58 -54.68 3.56
CA PHE A 11 -3.51 -53.90 2.72
C PHE A 11 -4.25 -52.81 3.50
N LEU A 12 -4.64 -53.07 4.75
CA LEU A 12 -5.31 -52.06 5.59
C LEU A 12 -4.36 -50.91 5.94
N ALA A 13 -3.08 -51.20 6.20
CA ALA A 13 -2.07 -50.18 6.46
C ALA A 13 -1.74 -49.32 5.22
N LEU A 14 -1.78 -49.91 4.02
CA LEU A 14 -1.55 -49.17 2.77
C LEU A 14 -2.73 -48.25 2.40
N VAL A 15 -3.97 -48.68 2.66
CA VAL A 15 -5.18 -47.89 2.38
C VAL A 15 -5.37 -46.75 3.39
N LEU A 16 -4.92 -46.92 4.64
CA LEU A 16 -4.92 -45.84 5.63
C LEU A 16 -3.81 -44.80 5.42
N GLY A 17 -2.73 -45.15 4.70
CA GLY A 17 -1.62 -44.23 4.39
C GLY A 17 -1.86 -43.31 3.18
N LEU A 18 -2.87 -43.58 2.35
CA LEU A 18 -3.15 -42.85 1.10
C LEU A 18 -4.22 -41.74 1.24
N GLY A 19 -4.76 -41.54 2.45
CA GLY A 19 -5.88 -40.65 2.71
C GLY A 19 -5.54 -39.30 3.34
N VAL A 20 -4.26 -38.93 3.47
CA VAL A 20 -3.91 -37.58 3.91
C VAL A 20 -3.83 -36.71 2.65
N PRO A 21 -4.82 -35.84 2.37
CA PRO A 21 -4.56 -34.77 1.42
C PRO A 21 -3.37 -33.99 1.97
N LEU A 22 -2.23 -34.09 1.29
CA LEU A 22 -1.21 -33.06 1.33
C LEU A 22 -1.84 -31.81 0.71
N SER A 23 -2.73 -31.16 1.46
CA SER A 23 -2.95 -29.74 1.30
C SER A 23 -1.60 -29.12 1.65
N GLN A 24 -0.75 -28.98 0.64
CA GLN A 24 0.24 -27.93 0.64
C GLN A 24 -0.56 -26.64 0.73
N ALA A 25 -0.86 -26.22 1.95
CA ALA A 25 -1.19 -24.85 2.22
C ALA A 25 0.05 -24.09 1.75
N MET A 26 -0.01 -23.57 0.52
CA MET A 26 0.83 -22.48 0.10
C MET A 26 0.49 -21.35 1.07
N ALA A 27 1.17 -21.34 2.21
CA ALA A 27 1.05 -20.30 3.22
C ALA A 27 1.71 -19.05 2.65
N GLY A 28 1.06 -18.46 1.64
CA GLY A 28 1.37 -17.11 1.21
C GLY A 28 1.03 -16.18 2.36
N SER A 29 1.85 -15.14 2.56
CA SER A 29 1.53 -14.08 3.52
C SER A 29 0.07 -13.64 3.35
N PRO A 30 -0.72 -13.57 4.44
CA PRO A 30 -2.08 -13.06 4.38
C PRO A 30 -2.12 -11.73 3.63
N ARG A 31 -3.04 -11.62 2.68
CA ARG A 31 -3.27 -10.42 1.87
C ARG A 31 -4.63 -9.85 2.22
N THR A 32 -4.67 -8.62 2.67
CA THR A 32 -5.92 -7.88 2.90
C THR A 32 -6.08 -6.85 1.79
N PRO A 33 -7.04 -7.02 0.86
CA PRO A 33 -7.35 -6.01 -0.15
C PRO A 33 -7.89 -4.75 0.52
N VAL A 34 -7.42 -3.58 0.09
CA VAL A 34 -7.76 -2.29 0.70
C VAL A 34 -8.04 -1.23 -0.36
N GLN A 35 -8.94 -0.30 -0.04
CA GLN A 35 -9.29 0.84 -0.87
C GLN A 35 -9.45 2.10 -0.01
N ALA A 36 -9.08 3.26 -0.54
CA ALA A 36 -9.24 4.56 0.13
C ALA A 36 -9.43 5.72 -0.85
N TRP A 37 -9.98 6.83 -0.34
CA TRP A 37 -10.01 8.13 -1.01
C TRP A 37 -9.09 9.13 -0.30
N GLU A 38 -8.38 9.94 -1.06
CA GLU A 38 -7.56 11.05 -0.56
C GLU A 38 -8.24 12.39 -0.81
N ILE A 39 -8.60 13.12 0.24
CA ILE A 39 -9.24 14.45 0.14
C ILE A 39 -8.21 15.55 0.44
N PRO A 40 -7.82 16.39 -0.53
CA PRO A 40 -6.79 17.39 -0.34
C PRO A 40 -7.19 18.44 0.71
N GLN A 41 -6.25 18.80 1.58
CA GLN A 41 -6.41 19.81 2.63
C GLN A 41 -5.58 21.08 2.37
N CYS A 42 -4.78 21.11 1.30
CA CYS A 42 -3.97 22.27 0.91
C CYS A 42 -4.66 23.21 -0.09
N VAL A 43 -6.00 23.29 -0.04
CA VAL A 43 -6.80 24.10 -0.98
C VAL A 43 -7.12 25.48 -0.41
N ASP A 44 -7.09 26.50 -1.27
CA ASP A 44 -7.51 27.88 -0.97
C ASP A 44 -9.04 27.94 -0.71
N PRO A 45 -9.53 28.76 0.24
CA PRO A 45 -8.82 29.82 0.98
C PRO A 45 -8.20 29.42 2.32
N ASP A 46 -8.51 28.24 2.83
CA ASP A 46 -8.12 27.82 4.18
C ASP A 46 -7.21 26.58 4.12
N PRO A 47 -5.96 26.70 3.62
CA PRO A 47 -5.05 25.57 3.54
C PRO A 47 -4.64 25.11 4.95
N HIS A 48 -4.45 23.81 5.12
CA HIS A 48 -3.86 23.26 6.35
C HIS A 48 -2.51 23.94 6.66
N PRO A 49 -2.21 24.31 7.92
CA PRO A 49 -1.05 25.14 8.27
C PRO A 49 0.30 24.54 7.89
N ASP A 50 0.39 23.21 7.86
CA ASP A 50 1.61 22.47 7.50
C ASP A 50 1.77 22.26 5.97
N CYS A 51 0.83 22.72 5.16
CA CYS A 51 0.99 22.75 3.72
C CYS A 51 2.10 23.74 3.34
N THR A 52 3.01 23.30 2.46
CA THR A 52 4.04 24.20 1.93
C THR A 52 4.08 24.07 0.41
N PRO A 53 4.26 25.18 -0.32
CA PRO A 53 4.33 25.13 -1.79
C PRO A 53 5.59 24.42 -2.29
N GLY A 54 6.59 24.19 -1.43
CA GLY A 54 7.91 23.71 -1.83
C GLY A 54 8.68 24.75 -2.66
N GLU A 55 9.75 24.31 -3.30
CA GLU A 55 10.54 25.11 -4.24
C GLU A 55 10.11 24.80 -5.68
N TRP A 56 9.82 25.85 -6.44
CA TRP A 56 9.47 25.78 -7.86
C TRP A 56 10.56 26.44 -8.70
N THR A 57 11.12 25.70 -9.66
CA THR A 57 12.07 26.22 -10.64
C THR A 57 11.63 25.89 -12.05
N TYR A 58 12.07 26.70 -13.02
CA TYR A 58 11.60 26.61 -14.41
C TYR A 58 12.74 26.43 -15.43
N PRO A 59 13.59 25.39 -15.30
CA PRO A 59 14.72 25.21 -16.22
C PRO A 59 14.20 24.87 -17.62
N ASP A 60 14.68 25.61 -18.62
CA ASP A 60 14.35 25.41 -20.03
C ASP A 60 12.83 25.40 -20.33
N GLY A 61 12.03 26.07 -19.49
CA GLY A 61 10.57 26.12 -19.60
C GLY A 61 9.83 24.92 -18.99
N ASN A 62 10.54 23.91 -18.49
CA ASN A 62 9.96 22.80 -17.72
C ASN A 62 9.74 23.20 -16.26
N MET A 63 8.86 22.53 -15.54
CA MET A 63 8.56 22.81 -14.14
C MET A 63 9.20 21.77 -13.23
N HIS A 64 10.03 22.21 -12.29
CA HIS A 64 10.60 21.34 -11.26
C HIS A 64 10.04 21.75 -9.91
N VAL A 65 9.41 20.80 -9.22
CA VAL A 65 8.88 20.96 -7.86
C VAL A 65 9.76 20.19 -6.89
N ARG A 66 10.18 20.79 -5.78
CA ARG A 66 10.97 20.14 -4.74
C ARG A 66 10.38 20.37 -3.36
N ASN A 67 10.31 19.28 -2.58
CA ASN A 67 9.90 19.30 -1.18
C ASN A 67 8.56 20.02 -0.92
N MET A 68 7.60 19.92 -1.86
CA MET A 68 6.25 20.44 -1.64
C MET A 68 5.55 19.55 -0.61
N VAL A 69 5.03 20.13 0.45
CA VAL A 69 4.26 19.38 1.46
C VAL A 69 2.78 19.48 1.13
N GLN A 70 2.16 18.33 0.88
CA GLN A 70 0.73 18.20 0.68
C GLN A 70 0.12 17.39 1.82
N ILE A 71 -1.10 17.74 2.20
CA ILE A 71 -1.83 17.08 3.28
C ILE A 71 -3.19 16.67 2.75
N TYR A 72 -3.56 15.44 3.04
CA TYR A 72 -4.82 14.83 2.65
C TYR A 72 -5.48 14.18 3.86
N ASN A 73 -6.81 14.17 3.85
CA ASN A 73 -7.57 13.27 4.69
C ASN A 73 -7.82 11.99 3.91
N ALA A 74 -7.18 10.90 4.33
CA ALA A 74 -7.39 9.58 3.79
C ALA A 74 -8.64 8.96 4.43
N ILE A 75 -9.51 8.39 3.61
CA ILE A 75 -10.75 7.71 4.04
C ILE A 75 -10.70 6.28 3.53
N GLY A 76 -10.43 5.33 4.43
CA GLY A 76 -10.53 3.91 4.14
C GLY A 76 -11.97 3.50 3.84
N ILE A 77 -12.18 2.78 2.75
CA ILE A 77 -13.51 2.33 2.30
C ILE A 77 -13.87 0.98 2.93
N ASN A 78 -12.90 0.08 2.99
CA ASN A 78 -13.07 -1.28 3.48
C ASN A 78 -12.03 -1.67 4.55
N ASP A 79 -11.16 -0.75 4.95
CA ASP A 79 -10.15 -0.97 5.97
C ASP A 79 -9.79 0.35 6.68
N ASP A 80 -10.19 0.46 7.94
CA ASP A 80 -10.03 1.67 8.76
C ASP A 80 -8.57 2.02 9.06
N ARG A 81 -7.63 1.10 8.85
CA ARG A 81 -6.19 1.37 9.02
C ARG A 81 -5.66 2.37 8.00
N LEU A 82 -6.39 2.62 6.92
CA LEU A 82 -6.06 3.65 5.94
C LEU A 82 -6.71 5.01 6.24
N THR A 83 -7.65 5.07 7.19
CA THR A 83 -8.33 6.32 7.53
C THR A 83 -7.46 7.16 8.45
N GLY A 84 -7.21 8.40 8.08
CA GLY A 84 -6.36 9.30 8.85
C GLY A 84 -5.84 10.50 8.10
N THR A 85 -4.81 11.14 8.65
CA THR A 85 -4.13 12.28 8.03
C THR A 85 -2.92 11.76 7.26
N ASN A 86 -2.89 11.99 5.95
CA ASN A 86 -1.78 11.64 5.09
C ASN A 86 -0.97 12.89 4.72
N THR A 87 0.31 12.89 5.04
CA THR A 87 1.27 13.96 4.72
C THR A 87 2.23 13.45 3.66
N LEU A 88 2.28 14.12 2.51
CA LEU A 88 3.17 13.81 1.40
C LEU A 88 4.26 14.87 1.28
N VAL A 89 5.48 14.43 1.01
CA VAL A 89 6.57 15.29 0.54
C VAL A 89 6.82 14.99 -0.93
N VAL A 90 6.44 15.92 -1.79
CA VAL A 90 6.36 15.74 -3.25
C VAL A 90 7.55 16.40 -3.95
N ASN A 91 8.12 15.66 -4.89
CA ASN A 91 9.09 16.13 -5.88
C ASN A 91 8.59 15.78 -7.27
N ALA A 92 8.83 16.64 -8.25
CA ALA A 92 8.39 16.38 -9.62
C ALA A 92 9.26 17.08 -10.66
N ASN A 93 9.32 16.47 -11.85
CA ASN A 93 9.82 17.12 -13.06
C ASN A 93 8.72 17.03 -14.11
N TRP A 94 8.14 18.16 -14.45
CA TRP A 94 7.07 18.25 -15.42
C TRP A 94 7.50 19.09 -16.62
N ASP A 95 6.92 18.79 -17.77
CA ASP A 95 7.01 19.65 -18.93
C ASP A 95 6.20 20.95 -18.73
N ALA A 96 6.24 21.83 -19.73
CA ALA A 96 5.48 23.08 -19.73
C ALA A 96 3.95 22.90 -19.63
N PHE A 97 3.42 21.69 -19.85
CA PHE A 97 2.00 21.37 -19.75
C PHE A 97 1.62 20.75 -18.41
N GLY A 98 2.58 20.53 -17.50
CA GLY A 98 2.33 19.89 -16.21
C GLY A 98 2.39 18.37 -16.24
N PHE A 99 2.92 17.77 -17.30
CA PHE A 99 3.03 16.31 -17.41
C PHE A 99 4.44 15.83 -17.13
N GLY A 100 4.56 14.68 -16.48
CA GLY A 100 5.87 14.08 -16.19
C GLY A 100 5.91 13.34 -14.85
N PRO A 101 7.08 12.79 -14.51
CA PRO A 101 7.25 12.00 -13.29
C PRO A 101 7.19 12.84 -12.01
N GLY A 102 6.62 12.24 -10.98
CA GLY A 102 6.69 12.70 -9.59
C GLY A 102 7.18 11.57 -8.68
N TRP A 103 7.68 11.92 -7.51
CA TRP A 103 8.08 10.96 -6.48
C TRP A 103 8.11 11.63 -5.12
N GLY A 104 8.13 10.82 -4.07
CA GLY A 104 8.15 11.39 -2.73
C GLY A 104 8.03 10.36 -1.63
N THR A 105 7.80 10.89 -0.43
CA THR A 105 7.50 10.12 0.76
C THR A 105 6.09 10.44 1.24
N PHE A 106 5.51 9.52 2.00
CA PHE A 106 4.25 9.76 2.68
C PHE A 106 4.34 9.28 4.14
N HIS A 107 3.58 9.93 5.00
CA HIS A 107 3.30 9.53 6.37
C HIS A 107 1.78 9.61 6.58
N ASN A 108 1.13 8.46 6.80
CA ASN A 108 -0.30 8.38 7.08
C ASN A 108 -0.52 7.97 8.54
N GLN A 109 -0.89 8.95 9.37
CA GLN A 109 -1.25 8.72 10.76
C GLN A 109 -2.70 8.25 10.83
N SER A 110 -2.96 7.06 11.39
CA SER A 110 -4.32 6.56 11.52
C SER A 110 -5.14 7.40 12.50
N ALA A 111 -6.43 7.58 12.18
CA ALA A 111 -7.42 8.22 13.05
C ALA A 111 -7.96 7.29 14.15
N TYR A 112 -7.84 5.97 13.99
CA TYR A 112 -8.52 4.99 14.84
C TYR A 112 -7.58 4.07 15.62
N TYR A 113 -6.31 4.03 15.24
CA TYR A 113 -5.30 3.14 15.81
C TYR A 113 -4.08 3.94 16.23
N ASP A 114 -3.37 3.45 17.25
CA ASP A 114 -2.04 3.96 17.61
C ASP A 114 -0.98 3.37 16.67
N GLY A 115 -1.14 3.68 15.38
CA GLY A 115 -0.32 3.15 14.29
C GLY A 115 -0.35 4.08 13.08
N TYR A 116 0.70 3.99 12.26
CA TYR A 116 0.85 4.81 11.08
C TYR A 116 1.56 4.04 9.96
N TRP A 117 1.39 4.53 8.73
CA TRP A 117 2.11 4.04 7.56
C TRP A 117 3.15 5.06 7.12
N GLU A 118 4.36 4.62 6.82
CA GLU A 118 5.38 5.46 6.20
C GLU A 118 5.99 4.78 4.99
N GLY A 119 6.28 5.55 3.95
CA GLY A 119 6.87 4.98 2.75
C GLY A 119 7.15 5.97 1.65
N THR A 120 7.21 5.43 0.44
CA THR A 120 7.52 6.18 -0.77
C THR A 120 6.48 5.95 -1.84
N PHE A 121 6.36 6.92 -2.75
CA PHE A 121 5.60 6.76 -3.97
C PHE A 121 6.40 7.21 -5.18
N ALA A 122 6.08 6.61 -6.32
CA ALA A 122 6.49 7.06 -7.64
C ALA A 122 5.24 7.31 -8.47
N ALA A 123 5.17 8.45 -9.14
CA ALA A 123 3.98 8.92 -9.83
C ALA A 123 4.28 9.40 -11.25
N LEU A 124 3.22 9.49 -12.04
CA LEU A 124 3.23 10.04 -13.38
C LEU A 124 1.98 10.90 -13.55
N MET A 125 2.19 12.17 -13.89
CA MET A 125 1.13 13.07 -14.34
C MET A 125 1.05 13.02 -15.87
N THR A 126 -0.14 12.79 -16.40
CA THR A 126 -0.41 12.75 -17.85
C THR A 126 -1.66 13.56 -18.16
N SER A 127 -1.99 13.70 -19.45
CA SER A 127 -3.26 14.32 -19.88
C SER A 127 -4.51 13.55 -19.41
N GLU A 128 -4.38 12.27 -19.06
CA GLU A 128 -5.48 11.44 -18.54
C GLU A 128 -5.62 11.53 -17.02
N GLY A 129 -4.67 12.20 -16.36
CA GLY A 129 -4.63 12.38 -14.93
C GLY A 129 -3.38 11.79 -14.28
N TYR A 130 -3.49 11.58 -12.97
CA TYR A 130 -2.42 11.19 -12.07
C TYR A 130 -2.50 9.71 -11.74
N VAL A 131 -1.37 9.02 -11.86
CA VAL A 131 -1.18 7.65 -11.38
C VAL A 131 0.01 7.60 -10.43
N SER A 132 -0.13 6.89 -9.31
CA SER A 132 0.97 6.65 -8.38
C SER A 132 1.08 5.18 -7.98
N ARG A 133 2.29 4.74 -7.66
CA ARG A 133 2.57 3.45 -7.02
C ARG A 133 3.17 3.72 -5.66
N ILE A 134 2.57 3.12 -4.65
CA ILE A 134 2.85 3.36 -3.24
C ILE A 134 3.38 2.07 -2.62
N VAL A 135 4.45 2.20 -1.84
CA VAL A 135 4.93 1.15 -0.95
C VAL A 135 5.25 1.77 0.40
N GLY A 136 4.67 1.22 1.46
CA GLY A 136 4.93 1.69 2.82
C GLY A 136 4.93 0.58 3.85
N GLN A 137 5.56 0.86 4.98
CA GLN A 137 5.67 0.00 6.13
C GLN A 137 4.78 0.55 7.25
N GLY A 138 4.14 -0.36 7.99
CA GLY A 138 3.36 -0.04 9.17
C GLY A 138 4.24 0.06 10.42
N TYR A 139 3.86 0.94 11.32
CA TYR A 139 4.49 1.19 12.61
C TYR A 139 3.43 1.25 13.71
N GLY A 140 3.87 1.13 14.97
CA GLY A 140 2.95 1.06 16.12
C GLY A 140 2.11 -0.22 16.06
N GLU A 141 0.78 -0.09 16.15
CA GLU A 141 -0.14 -1.22 15.97
C GLU A 141 -0.09 -1.86 14.56
N PHE A 142 0.55 -1.19 13.59
CA PHE A 142 0.73 -1.73 12.23
C PHE A 142 2.10 -2.37 12.02
N ASP A 143 2.91 -2.52 13.08
CA ASP A 143 4.24 -3.15 12.97
C ASP A 143 4.17 -4.55 12.35
N GLY A 144 5.17 -4.87 11.53
CA GLY A 144 5.20 -6.09 10.72
C GLY A 144 4.25 -6.11 9.51
N LEU A 145 3.55 -5.01 9.20
CA LEU A 145 2.71 -4.89 8.00
C LEU A 145 3.37 -4.05 6.90
N VAL A 146 3.05 -4.36 5.66
CA VAL A 146 3.44 -3.57 4.47
C VAL A 146 2.22 -3.30 3.61
N ILE A 147 2.06 -2.05 3.18
CA ILE A 147 1.08 -1.66 2.16
C ILE A 147 1.75 -1.56 0.79
N LYS A 148 1.08 -2.08 -0.23
CA LYS A 148 1.40 -1.85 -1.64
C LYS A 148 0.13 -1.46 -2.37
N ALA A 149 0.12 -0.30 -3.00
CA ALA A 149 -1.07 0.22 -3.65
C ALA A 149 -0.75 0.95 -4.96
N THR A 150 -1.76 1.08 -5.79
CA THR A 150 -1.78 2.02 -6.92
C THR A 150 -2.87 3.04 -6.65
N GLU A 151 -2.56 4.30 -6.89
CA GLU A 151 -3.52 5.38 -6.80
C GLU A 151 -3.80 5.92 -8.21
N VAL A 152 -5.06 6.21 -8.50
CA VAL A 152 -5.51 6.84 -9.73
C VAL A 152 -6.43 7.99 -9.35
N ASN A 153 -6.02 9.23 -9.64
CA ASN A 153 -6.83 10.43 -9.41
C ASN A 153 -7.45 10.51 -7.99
N GLY A 154 -6.66 10.23 -6.95
CA GLY A 154 -7.12 10.28 -5.54
C GLY A 154 -7.80 9.00 -5.05
N PHE A 155 -8.02 8.01 -5.90
CA PHE A 155 -8.53 6.69 -5.50
C PHE A 155 -7.40 5.69 -5.36
N LEU A 156 -7.21 5.16 -4.15
CA LEU A 156 -6.20 4.16 -3.84
C LEU A 156 -6.82 2.76 -3.84
N GLU A 157 -6.16 1.82 -4.53
CA GLU A 157 -6.45 0.38 -4.45
C GLU A 157 -5.16 -0.40 -4.22
N GLY A 158 -5.17 -1.31 -3.26
CA GLY A 158 -3.96 -2.04 -2.89
C GLY A 158 -4.18 -3.25 -2.00
N VAL A 159 -3.08 -3.67 -1.37
CA VAL A 159 -3.04 -4.77 -0.42
C VAL A 159 -2.18 -4.42 0.78
N ILE A 160 -2.64 -4.81 1.96
CA ILE A 160 -1.83 -4.94 3.16
C ILE A 160 -1.33 -6.38 3.27
N LEU A 161 -0.04 -6.55 3.54
CA LEU A 161 0.66 -7.81 3.66
C LEU A 161 1.27 -7.94 5.05
N ALA A 162 1.11 -9.08 5.70
CA ALA A 162 1.92 -9.42 6.87
C ALA A 162 3.32 -9.90 6.44
N LEU A 163 4.36 -9.28 6.99
CA LEU A 163 5.72 -9.78 6.85
C LEU A 163 5.88 -11.06 7.67
N PRO A 164 6.60 -12.08 7.17
CA PRO A 164 6.94 -13.23 7.99
C PRO A 164 7.75 -12.74 9.20
N ASN A 165 7.34 -13.12 10.41
CA ASN A 165 8.04 -12.77 11.65
C ASN A 165 9.56 -12.96 11.48
N HIS A 166 10.33 -11.92 11.76
CA HIS A 166 11.80 -11.99 11.84
C HIS A 166 12.25 -12.69 13.11
#